data_AF-X1BEC2-F1
#
_entry.id   AF-X1BEC2-F1
#
_cell.length_a   1.000
_cell.length_b   1.000
_cell.length_c   1.000
_cell.angle_alpha   90.00
_cell.angle_beta   90.00
_cell.angle_gamma   90.00
#
_symmetry.space_group_name_H-M   'P 1'
#
loop_
_entity.id
_entity.type
_entity.pdbx_description
1 polymer ?
#
loop_
_entity_poly.entity_id
_entity_poly.type
_entity_poly.pdbx_seq_one_letter_code
_entity_poly.pdbx_strand_id
1 'polypeptide(L)'
;LRRLNAHQCRNALGLAATNGAGVMDNFGSQAKPYQGARAAEAGVVSVELAMHGVDAGPDAIDGDGGMMAALSPAGNVDRQTPATGLGIDWTAAKNSLNIKPHPTVGASQRAIDAAIQLQCDHAPAINQIETIIARVSKKHAAVMRLHHPQSASEARFSLEFGVAAGLIAGRVTLAELEDSFVNRDDIQKLIRKVEIAIGPDDDPSYPVGARFDTVEIVHKDGSRLTSEPVYRFRGHGENPMNETQLKEKFDSCTQPHIGENQAGSLFKAVRNLANLSSVFDLPTLNWKHERRR
;
A
#
# COMPACT_ATOMS: atom_id res chain seq x y z
N LEU A 1 6.71 -18.73 15.72
CA LEU A 1 5.77 -19.85 15.52
C LEU A 1 6.43 -21.23 15.70
N ARG A 2 7.52 -21.54 15.01
CA ARG A 2 8.21 -22.86 15.11
C ARG A 2 9.09 -23.08 16.35
N ARG A 3 9.17 -22.10 17.26
CA ARG A 3 9.98 -22.15 18.50
C ARG A 3 11.46 -22.51 18.26
N LEU A 4 12.03 -21.98 17.19
CA LEU A 4 13.45 -22.13 16.86
C LEU A 4 14.33 -21.58 17.98
N ASN A 5 15.47 -22.25 18.22
CA ASN A 5 16.52 -21.68 19.06
C ASN A 5 17.31 -20.60 18.30
N ALA A 6 18.19 -19.86 19.01
CA ALA A 6 18.96 -18.76 18.42
C ALA A 6 19.81 -19.18 17.21
N HIS A 7 20.41 -20.38 17.25
CA HIS A 7 21.22 -20.91 16.15
C HIS A 7 20.38 -21.16 14.89
N GLN A 8 19.21 -21.80 15.04
CA GLN A 8 18.27 -22.03 13.94
C GLN A 8 17.68 -20.71 13.42
N CYS A 9 17.37 -19.74 14.29
CA CYS A 9 16.93 -18.41 13.87
C CYS A 9 17.98 -17.72 13.01
N ARG A 10 19.25 -17.74 13.42
CA ARG A 10 20.36 -17.15 12.65
C ARG A 10 20.47 -17.80 11.27
N ASN A 11 20.46 -19.13 11.21
CA ASN A 11 20.53 -19.85 9.93
C ASN A 11 19.32 -19.53 9.03
N ALA A 12 18.10 -19.51 9.59
CA ALA A 12 16.90 -19.17 8.83
C ALA A 12 16.95 -17.74 8.25
N LEU A 13 17.46 -16.78 9.02
CA LEU A 13 17.66 -15.40 8.55
C LEU A 13 18.74 -15.31 7.46
N GLY A 14 19.86 -16.04 7.63
CA GLY A 14 20.92 -16.11 6.62
C GLY A 14 20.47 -16.75 5.31
N LEU A 15 19.69 -17.84 5.37
CA LEU A 15 19.08 -18.48 4.20
C LEU A 15 18.08 -17.53 3.50
N ALA A 16 17.28 -16.80 4.28
CA ALA A 16 16.35 -15.81 3.74
C ALA A 16 17.09 -14.65 3.04
N ALA A 17 18.27 -14.26 3.52
CA ALA A 17 19.09 -13.21 2.94
C ALA A 17 19.51 -13.50 1.49
N THR A 18 19.72 -14.78 1.14
CA THR A 18 20.01 -15.20 -0.25
C THR A 18 18.80 -15.10 -1.19
N ASN A 19 17.58 -15.02 -0.66
CA ASN A 19 16.35 -15.03 -1.43
C ASN A 19 15.69 -13.64 -1.56
N GLY A 20 16.29 -12.60 -0.98
CA GLY A 20 15.79 -11.23 -1.04
C GLY A 20 16.05 -10.59 -2.41
N ALA A 21 15.01 -10.43 -3.24
CA ALA A 21 15.09 -9.73 -4.51
C ALA A 21 13.77 -9.04 -4.89
N GLY A 22 13.85 -8.10 -5.84
CA GLY A 22 12.70 -7.42 -6.44
C GLY A 22 13.14 -6.20 -7.24
N VAL A 23 12.36 -5.84 -8.26
CA VAL A 23 12.64 -4.69 -9.13
C VAL A 23 11.42 -3.78 -9.23
N MET A 24 11.67 -2.47 -9.15
CA MET A 24 10.63 -1.44 -9.23
C MET A 24 9.94 -1.41 -10.60
N ASP A 25 10.62 -1.81 -11.67
CA ASP A 25 10.07 -1.82 -13.04
C ASP A 25 8.92 -2.81 -13.22
N ASN A 26 8.71 -3.74 -12.28
CA ASN A 26 7.53 -4.61 -12.26
C ASN A 26 6.26 -3.90 -11.77
N PHE A 27 6.35 -2.66 -11.27
CA PHE A 27 5.20 -1.90 -10.80
C PHE A 27 4.25 -1.62 -11.97
N GLY A 28 2.95 -1.82 -11.77
CA GLY A 28 1.95 -1.77 -12.86
C GLY A 28 1.63 -3.12 -13.49
N SER A 29 2.31 -4.21 -13.12
CA SER A 29 2.05 -5.56 -13.64
C SER A 29 1.69 -6.57 -12.55
N GLN A 30 1.27 -7.77 -12.96
CA GLN A 30 1.04 -8.90 -12.05
C GLN A 30 2.33 -9.38 -11.36
N ALA A 31 3.51 -9.00 -11.84
CA ALA A 31 4.78 -9.30 -11.18
C ALA A 31 4.95 -8.49 -9.87
N LYS A 32 4.27 -7.36 -9.69
CA LYS A 32 4.32 -6.59 -8.44
C LYS A 32 3.80 -7.39 -7.23
N PRO A 33 2.58 -7.94 -7.22
CA PRO A 33 2.12 -8.76 -6.09
C PRO A 33 2.88 -10.08 -5.96
N TYR A 34 3.32 -10.66 -7.08
CA TYR A 34 4.13 -11.88 -7.10
C TYR A 34 5.42 -11.76 -6.27
N GLN A 35 6.13 -10.63 -6.36
CA GLN A 35 7.34 -10.39 -5.56
C GLN A 35 7.07 -10.46 -4.05
N GLY A 36 5.91 -9.97 -3.59
CA GLY A 36 5.51 -10.10 -2.19
C GLY A 36 5.19 -11.55 -1.79
N ALA A 37 4.55 -12.31 -2.69
CA ALA A 37 4.29 -13.74 -2.47
C ALA A 37 5.60 -14.54 -2.38
N ARG A 38 6.57 -14.26 -3.26
CA ARG A 38 7.91 -14.87 -3.23
C ARG A 38 8.65 -14.55 -1.94
N ALA A 39 8.58 -13.31 -1.44
CA ALA A 39 9.19 -12.95 -0.15
C ALA A 39 8.58 -13.75 1.02
N ALA A 40 7.26 -13.93 1.03
CA ALA A 40 6.59 -14.72 2.07
C ALA A 40 6.98 -16.21 2.01
N GLU A 41 7.01 -16.79 0.81
CA GLU A 41 7.45 -18.16 0.58
C GLU A 41 8.91 -18.38 1.02
N ALA A 42 9.82 -17.48 0.62
CA ALA A 42 11.23 -17.56 0.96
C ALA A 42 11.45 -17.61 2.48
N GLY A 43 10.68 -16.83 3.25
CA GLY A 43 10.73 -16.86 4.72
C GLY A 43 10.31 -18.21 5.31
N VAL A 44 9.21 -18.79 4.81
CA VAL A 44 8.72 -20.11 5.26
C VAL A 44 9.73 -21.20 4.91
N VAL A 45 10.20 -21.24 3.66
CA VAL A 45 11.17 -22.23 3.19
C VAL A 45 12.48 -22.14 3.99
N SER A 46 12.98 -20.94 4.24
CA SER A 46 14.22 -20.74 5.01
C SER A 46 14.12 -21.26 6.45
N VAL A 47 12.95 -21.07 7.09
CA VAL A 47 12.66 -21.63 8.42
C VAL A 47 12.64 -23.16 8.39
N GLU A 48 11.96 -23.76 7.42
CA GLU A 48 11.87 -25.22 7.30
C GLU A 48 13.24 -25.84 6.99
N LEU A 49 14.05 -25.22 6.12
CA LEU A 49 15.43 -25.65 5.85
C LEU A 49 16.30 -25.61 7.11
N ALA A 50 16.26 -24.51 7.87
CA ALA A 50 17.00 -24.39 9.12
C ALA A 50 16.55 -25.41 10.18
N MET A 51 15.27 -25.78 10.21
CA MET A 51 14.76 -26.85 11.08
C MET A 51 15.35 -28.22 10.74
N HIS A 52 15.67 -28.45 9.46
CA HIS A 52 16.26 -29.70 8.97
C HIS A 52 17.80 -29.67 8.93
N GLY A 53 18.42 -28.68 9.58
CA GLY A 53 19.86 -28.63 9.79
C GLY A 53 20.66 -27.99 8.66
N VAL A 54 20.00 -27.37 7.67
CA VAL A 54 20.70 -26.54 6.67
C VAL A 54 21.23 -25.29 7.38
N ASP A 55 22.51 -25.00 7.16
CA ASP A 55 23.19 -23.83 7.70
C ASP A 55 23.34 -22.70 6.69
N ALA A 56 23.63 -21.51 7.22
CA ALA A 56 24.02 -20.33 6.46
C ALA A 56 25.28 -19.74 7.09
N GLY A 57 26.03 -18.96 6.32
CA GLY A 57 27.19 -18.22 6.83
C GLY A 57 26.80 -17.34 8.03
N PRO A 58 27.67 -17.22 9.05
CA PRO A 58 27.34 -16.50 10.29
C PRO A 58 27.01 -15.03 10.05
N ASP A 59 27.61 -14.42 9.01
CA ASP A 59 27.49 -13.01 8.66
C ASP A 59 26.77 -12.80 7.31
N ALA A 60 25.84 -13.69 6.95
CA ALA A 60 25.16 -13.66 5.64
C ALA A 60 24.36 -12.37 5.37
N ILE A 61 24.00 -11.62 6.42
CA ILE A 61 23.27 -10.36 6.31
C ILE A 61 24.24 -9.17 6.20
N ASP A 62 25.19 -9.08 7.12
CA ASP A 62 25.99 -7.88 7.43
C ASP A 62 27.51 -8.05 7.25
N GLY A 63 27.98 -9.24 6.86
CA GLY A 63 29.37 -9.46 6.47
C GLY A 63 29.76 -8.72 5.18
N ASP A 64 31.06 -8.69 4.86
CA ASP A 64 31.57 -7.96 3.69
C ASP A 64 30.96 -8.41 2.36
N GLY A 65 30.67 -9.69 2.21
CA GLY A 65 29.92 -10.26 1.08
C GLY A 65 28.44 -10.50 1.37
N GLY A 66 27.90 -9.99 2.48
CA GLY A 66 26.53 -10.20 2.92
C GLY A 66 25.48 -9.39 2.16
N MET A 67 24.20 -9.71 2.39
CA MET A 67 23.06 -9.10 1.71
C MET A 67 23.07 -7.56 1.75
N MET A 68 23.42 -6.95 2.88
CA MET A 68 23.43 -5.49 3.00
C MET A 68 24.42 -4.84 2.03
N ALA A 69 25.62 -5.42 1.85
CA ALA A 69 26.58 -4.94 0.85
C ALA A 69 26.07 -5.18 -0.58
N ALA A 70 25.55 -6.37 -0.86
CA ALA A 70 25.06 -6.74 -2.18
C ALA A 70 23.93 -5.82 -2.70
N LEU A 71 23.09 -5.30 -1.80
CA LEU A 71 21.96 -4.41 -2.12
C LEU A 71 22.29 -2.91 -2.00
N SER A 72 23.55 -2.56 -1.74
CA SER A 72 23.98 -1.17 -1.55
C SER A 72 25.01 -0.78 -2.60
N PRO A 73 24.60 -0.31 -3.80
CA PRO A 73 25.52 -0.01 -4.90
C PRO A 73 26.60 1.03 -4.56
N ALA A 74 26.30 1.94 -3.63
CA ALA A 74 27.23 2.95 -3.14
C ALA A 74 28.03 2.50 -1.91
N GLY A 75 27.85 1.27 -1.42
CA GLY A 75 28.53 0.73 -0.25
C GLY A 75 28.15 1.39 1.09
N ASN A 76 27.17 2.29 1.10
CA ASN A 76 26.74 3.04 2.29
C ASN A 76 25.86 2.17 3.21
N VAL A 77 26.47 1.17 3.83
CA VAL A 77 25.81 0.26 4.78
C VAL A 77 26.23 0.63 6.20
N ASP A 78 25.25 0.89 7.06
CA ASP A 78 25.50 0.97 8.50
C ASP A 78 25.47 -0.42 9.13
N ARG A 79 26.64 -0.89 9.55
CA ARG A 79 26.84 -2.16 10.26
C ARG A 79 27.26 -1.97 11.71
N GLN A 80 27.46 -0.71 12.13
CA GLN A 80 28.10 -0.39 13.40
C GLN A 80 27.08 0.10 14.43
N THR A 81 25.99 0.72 13.99
CA THR A 81 24.92 1.13 14.90
C THR A 81 24.31 -0.09 15.58
N PRO A 82 24.38 -0.19 16.92
CA PRO A 82 23.81 -1.34 17.62
C PRO A 82 22.28 -1.35 17.52
N ALA A 83 21.70 -2.53 17.33
CA ALA A 83 20.26 -2.73 17.28
C ALA A 83 19.61 -2.75 18.68
N THR A 84 19.74 -1.64 19.43
CA THR A 84 19.30 -1.54 20.85
C THR A 84 17.79 -1.62 21.03
N GLY A 85 17.00 -1.36 19.99
CA GLY A 85 15.54 -1.40 20.05
C GLY A 85 14.91 -2.80 19.89
N LEU A 86 15.69 -3.85 19.57
CA LEU A 86 15.13 -5.19 19.31
C LEU A 86 14.47 -5.78 20.56
N GLY A 87 13.19 -6.16 20.45
CA GLY A 87 12.39 -6.69 21.55
C GLY A 87 11.89 -5.64 22.55
N ILE A 88 12.29 -4.38 22.40
CA ILE A 88 11.90 -3.25 23.25
C ILE A 88 10.96 -2.31 22.47
N ASP A 89 11.43 -1.84 21.31
CA ASP A 89 10.71 -0.89 20.46
C ASP A 89 9.89 -1.62 19.40
N TRP A 90 8.59 -1.78 19.67
CA TRP A 90 7.65 -2.34 18.72
C TRP A 90 7.19 -1.28 17.73
N THR A 91 7.89 -1.13 16.59
CA THR A 91 7.63 -0.09 15.58
C THR A 91 6.16 -0.01 15.15
N ALA A 92 5.51 -1.17 14.93
CA ALA A 92 4.10 -1.21 14.53
C ALA A 92 3.15 -0.68 15.62
N ALA A 93 3.48 -0.87 16.90
CA ALA A 93 2.70 -0.34 18.01
C ALA A 93 2.97 1.15 18.23
N LYS A 94 4.21 1.60 18.02
CA LYS A 94 4.62 3.00 18.21
C LYS A 94 4.13 3.94 17.12
N ASN A 95 4.26 3.53 15.85
CA ASN A 95 4.07 4.43 14.71
C ASN A 95 2.65 4.39 14.12
N SER A 96 1.78 3.50 14.64
CA SER A 96 0.48 3.16 14.05
C SER A 96 0.58 2.68 12.60
N LEU A 97 -0.22 1.69 12.21
CA LEU A 97 -0.19 1.19 10.85
C LEU A 97 -0.99 2.10 9.91
N ASN A 98 -0.39 2.44 8.77
CA ASN A 98 -1.10 3.10 7.68
C ASN A 98 -2.01 2.10 6.97
N ILE A 99 -3.32 2.30 7.08
CA ILE A 99 -4.34 1.50 6.41
C ILE A 99 -4.87 2.32 5.22
N LYS A 100 -4.45 1.97 4.01
CA LYS A 100 -4.85 2.71 2.81
C LYS A 100 -6.35 2.61 2.52
N PRO A 101 -7.11 3.71 2.43
CA PRO A 101 -8.52 3.67 2.03
C PRO A 101 -8.65 3.33 0.54
N HIS A 102 -7.71 3.80 -0.28
CA HIS A 102 -7.75 3.61 -1.74
C HIS A 102 -6.80 2.49 -2.17
N PRO A 103 -7.24 1.52 -3.00
CA PRO A 103 -6.42 0.38 -3.44
C PRO A 103 -5.33 0.72 -4.47
N THR A 104 -4.71 1.89 -4.36
CA THR A 104 -3.65 2.46 -5.20
C THR A 104 -2.30 2.57 -4.47
N VAL A 105 -1.26 3.01 -5.17
CA VAL A 105 0.07 3.29 -4.60
C VAL A 105 -0.03 4.34 -3.48
N GLY A 106 0.80 4.18 -2.43
CA GLY A 106 0.73 5.05 -1.24
C GLY A 106 0.95 6.53 -1.55
N ALA A 107 1.73 6.81 -2.60
CA ALA A 107 2.02 8.16 -3.08
C ALA A 107 0.80 8.93 -3.60
N SER A 108 -0.30 8.25 -3.95
CA SER A 108 -1.52 8.90 -4.48
C SER A 108 -2.56 9.23 -3.41
N GLN A 109 -2.43 8.68 -2.19
CA GLN A 109 -3.55 8.65 -1.24
C GLN A 109 -4.05 10.04 -0.85
N ARG A 110 -3.14 10.99 -0.56
CA ARG A 110 -3.52 12.34 -0.13
C ARG A 110 -4.18 13.15 -1.23
N ALA A 111 -3.72 13.00 -2.48
CA ALA A 111 -4.33 13.67 -3.63
C ALA A 111 -5.70 13.07 -3.99
N ILE A 112 -5.92 11.77 -3.78
CA ILE A 112 -7.24 11.15 -3.93
C ILE A 112 -8.19 11.68 -2.83
N ASP A 113 -7.74 11.76 -1.58
CA ASP A 113 -8.54 12.37 -0.50
C ASP A 113 -8.93 13.82 -0.84
N ALA A 114 -7.99 14.62 -1.36
CA ALA A 114 -8.24 15.99 -1.80
C ALA A 114 -9.30 16.05 -2.91
N ALA A 115 -9.22 15.16 -3.90
CA ALA A 115 -10.20 15.06 -4.98
C ALA A 115 -11.60 14.66 -4.46
N ILE A 116 -11.66 13.69 -3.55
CA ILE A 116 -12.91 13.26 -2.90
C ILE A 116 -13.50 14.39 -2.06
N GLN A 117 -12.66 15.13 -1.31
CA GLN A 117 -13.11 16.29 -0.54
C GLN A 117 -13.76 17.33 -1.46
N LEU A 118 -13.10 17.70 -2.56
CA LEU A 118 -13.67 18.63 -3.54
C LEU A 118 -15.01 18.14 -4.10
N GLN A 119 -15.14 16.84 -4.36
CA GLN A 119 -16.39 16.26 -4.82
C GLN A 119 -17.50 16.33 -3.77
N CYS A 120 -17.19 16.03 -2.51
CA CYS A 120 -18.16 16.08 -1.41
C CYS A 120 -18.61 17.50 -1.09
N ASP A 121 -17.67 18.46 -1.04
CA ASP A 121 -17.93 19.81 -0.57
C ASP A 121 -18.57 20.69 -1.65
N HIS A 122 -18.27 20.43 -2.93
CA HIS A 122 -18.65 21.33 -4.02
C HIS A 122 -19.37 20.66 -5.21
N ALA A 123 -19.28 19.34 -5.36
CA ALA A 123 -19.85 18.58 -6.48
C ALA A 123 -19.62 19.28 -7.85
N PRO A 124 -18.37 19.58 -8.24
CA PRO A 124 -18.05 20.36 -9.43
C PRO A 124 -18.63 19.74 -10.71
N ALA A 125 -19.12 20.59 -11.61
CA ALA A 125 -19.62 20.15 -12.90
C ALA A 125 -18.46 19.65 -13.78
N ILE A 126 -18.28 18.32 -13.83
CA ILE A 126 -17.15 17.67 -14.53
C ILE A 126 -16.99 18.12 -15.99
N ASN A 127 -18.10 18.43 -16.67
CA ASN A 127 -18.08 18.93 -18.06
C ASN A 127 -17.57 20.37 -18.21
N GLN A 128 -17.53 21.15 -17.12
CA GLN A 128 -17.01 22.52 -17.06
C GLN A 128 -15.53 22.58 -16.65
N ILE A 129 -14.93 21.46 -16.26
CA ILE A 129 -13.50 21.43 -15.92
C ILE A 129 -12.67 21.63 -17.20
N GLU A 130 -11.75 22.59 -17.17
CA GLU A 130 -10.71 22.82 -18.19
C GLU A 130 -9.52 21.91 -17.89
N THR A 131 -8.92 22.09 -16.71
CA THR A 131 -7.70 21.42 -16.23
C THR A 131 -7.81 21.12 -14.73
N ILE A 132 -7.11 20.08 -14.28
CA ILE A 132 -6.94 19.74 -12.86
C ILE A 132 -5.44 19.71 -12.56
N ILE A 133 -5.01 20.39 -11.51
CA ILE A 133 -3.61 20.44 -11.10
C ILE A 133 -3.48 19.70 -9.77
N ALA A 134 -2.85 18.53 -9.80
CA ALA A 134 -2.54 17.74 -8.61
C ALA A 134 -1.09 18.00 -8.19
N ARG A 135 -0.90 18.70 -7.06
CA ARG A 135 0.43 19.05 -6.56
C ARG A 135 0.90 18.04 -5.53
N VAL A 136 2.03 17.40 -5.81
CA VAL A 136 2.60 16.32 -4.99
C VAL A 136 4.12 16.44 -4.88
N SER A 137 4.74 15.64 -4.01
CA SER A 137 6.20 15.56 -3.89
C SER A 137 6.87 15.01 -5.15
N LYS A 138 8.12 15.38 -5.40
CA LYS A 138 8.90 14.85 -6.54
C LYS A 138 8.99 13.33 -6.49
N LYS A 139 9.19 12.78 -5.29
CA LYS A 139 9.28 11.33 -5.07
C LYS A 139 7.94 10.61 -5.30
N HIS A 140 6.83 11.21 -4.89
CA HIS A 140 5.49 10.68 -5.14
C HIS A 140 5.20 10.65 -6.64
N ALA A 141 5.45 11.76 -7.34
CA ALA A 141 5.31 11.81 -8.80
C ALA A 141 6.18 10.72 -9.48
N ALA A 142 7.42 10.55 -9.03
CA ALA A 142 8.36 9.59 -9.63
C ALA A 142 7.94 8.11 -9.49
N VAL A 143 7.07 7.74 -8.55
CA VAL A 143 6.55 6.36 -8.43
C VAL A 143 5.22 6.16 -9.17
N MET A 144 4.56 7.24 -9.59
CA MET A 144 3.27 7.25 -10.29
C MET A 144 3.48 7.49 -11.79
N ARG A 145 4.22 6.58 -12.45
CA ARG A 145 4.71 6.76 -13.83
C ARG A 145 3.71 6.34 -14.92
N LEU A 146 2.62 5.68 -14.53
CA LEU A 146 1.67 5.11 -15.48
C LEU A 146 0.59 6.14 -15.78
N HIS A 147 0.89 7.02 -16.73
CA HIS A 147 -0.03 8.04 -17.21
C HIS A 147 -1.01 7.44 -18.22
N HIS A 148 -2.24 7.94 -18.27
CA HIS A 148 -3.32 7.44 -19.16
C HIS A 148 -3.58 5.92 -19.07
N PRO A 149 -3.74 5.35 -17.86
CA PRO A 149 -3.89 3.91 -17.69
C PRO A 149 -5.09 3.35 -18.47
N GLN A 150 -4.90 2.18 -19.08
CA GLN A 150 -5.95 1.44 -19.81
C GLN A 150 -6.36 0.14 -19.09
N SER A 151 -5.74 -0.15 -17.95
CA SER A 151 -6.08 -1.29 -17.10
C SER A 151 -6.07 -0.93 -15.62
N ALA A 152 -6.78 -1.74 -14.83
CA ALA A 152 -6.79 -1.71 -13.38
C ALA A 152 -5.38 -1.82 -12.77
N SER A 153 -4.50 -2.60 -13.41
CA SER A 153 -3.14 -2.81 -12.93
C SER A 153 -2.31 -1.53 -13.06
N GLU A 154 -2.45 -0.83 -14.19
CA GLU A 154 -1.82 0.47 -14.41
C GLU A 154 -2.44 1.58 -13.55
N ALA A 155 -3.77 1.60 -13.46
CA ALA A 155 -4.54 2.59 -12.69
C ALA A 155 -4.13 2.67 -11.21
N ARG A 156 -3.67 1.55 -10.62
CA ARG A 156 -3.11 1.51 -9.26
C ARG A 156 -1.87 2.39 -9.06
N PHE A 157 -1.20 2.78 -10.14
CA PHE A 157 0.00 3.62 -10.14
C PHE A 157 -0.16 4.89 -10.98
N SER A 158 -1.40 5.31 -11.28
CA SER A 158 -1.73 6.57 -11.94
C SER A 158 -2.35 7.54 -10.94
N LEU A 159 -1.75 8.73 -10.81
CA LEU A 159 -2.34 9.80 -10.00
C LEU A 159 -3.61 10.36 -10.67
N GLU A 160 -3.55 10.49 -11.99
CA GLU A 160 -4.61 11.04 -12.83
C GLU A 160 -5.89 10.23 -12.71
N PHE A 161 -5.78 8.90 -12.78
CA PHE A 161 -6.92 8.02 -12.55
C PHE A 161 -7.48 8.21 -11.13
N GLY A 162 -6.62 8.22 -10.11
CA GLY A 162 -7.06 8.37 -8.73
C GLY A 162 -7.84 9.67 -8.49
N VAL A 163 -7.33 10.78 -9.01
CA VAL A 163 -7.99 12.09 -8.94
C VAL A 163 -9.28 12.12 -9.75
N ALA A 164 -9.27 11.61 -10.99
CA ALA A 164 -10.45 11.55 -11.84
C ALA A 164 -11.58 10.69 -11.24
N ALA A 165 -11.24 9.51 -10.71
CA ALA A 165 -12.18 8.63 -10.03
C ALA A 165 -12.71 9.25 -8.73
N GLY A 166 -11.84 9.90 -7.95
CA GLY A 166 -12.24 10.65 -6.76
C GLY A 166 -13.25 11.75 -7.07
N LEU A 167 -13.05 12.51 -8.15
CA LEU A 167 -13.97 13.56 -8.59
C LEU A 167 -15.27 13.00 -9.18
N ILE A 168 -15.23 11.94 -9.99
CA ILE A 168 -16.44 11.42 -10.65
C ILE A 168 -17.30 10.57 -9.70
N ALA A 169 -16.67 9.68 -8.93
CA ALA A 169 -17.38 8.72 -8.08
C ALA A 169 -17.47 9.13 -6.60
N GLY A 170 -16.71 10.15 -6.16
CA GLY A 170 -16.59 10.50 -4.74
C GLY A 170 -15.89 9.42 -3.90
N ARG A 171 -15.26 8.43 -4.54
CA ARG A 171 -14.59 7.29 -3.90
C ARG A 171 -13.65 6.59 -4.87
N VAL A 172 -12.70 5.83 -4.32
CA VAL A 172 -11.85 4.91 -5.09
C VAL A 172 -11.73 3.61 -4.30
N THR A 173 -12.53 2.60 -4.67
CA THR A 173 -12.54 1.25 -4.08
C THR A 173 -12.07 0.20 -5.10
N LEU A 174 -12.26 -1.09 -4.80
CA LEU A 174 -11.98 -2.14 -5.79
C LEU A 174 -12.90 -2.06 -7.01
N ALA A 175 -14.15 -1.60 -6.84
CA ALA A 175 -15.11 -1.46 -7.93
C ALA A 175 -14.66 -0.41 -8.96
N GLU A 176 -14.11 0.72 -8.49
CA GLU A 176 -13.56 1.74 -9.38
C GLU A 176 -12.24 1.30 -10.03
N LEU A 177 -11.55 0.29 -9.49
CA LEU A 177 -10.36 -0.34 -10.08
C LEU A 177 -10.69 -1.58 -10.92
N GLU A 178 -11.89 -1.65 -11.51
CA GLU A 178 -12.20 -2.60 -12.58
C GLU A 178 -11.85 -2.00 -13.95
N ASP A 179 -11.38 -2.83 -14.89
CA ASP A 179 -11.04 -2.37 -16.24
C ASP A 179 -12.23 -1.67 -16.93
N SER A 180 -13.46 -2.13 -16.65
CA SER A 180 -14.71 -1.54 -17.13
C SER A 180 -14.87 -0.09 -16.67
N PHE A 181 -14.52 0.21 -15.41
CA PHE A 181 -14.59 1.56 -14.85
C PHE A 181 -13.43 2.42 -15.34
N VAL A 182 -12.21 1.89 -15.34
CA VAL A 182 -11.00 2.58 -15.83
C VAL A 182 -11.21 3.06 -17.27
N ASN A 183 -11.82 2.23 -18.13
CA ASN A 183 -12.02 2.52 -19.54
C ASN A 183 -13.31 3.29 -19.85
N ARG A 184 -14.08 3.76 -18.86
CA ARG A 184 -15.23 4.64 -19.13
C ARG A 184 -14.78 5.93 -19.82
N ASP A 185 -15.57 6.37 -20.79
CA ASP A 185 -15.29 7.56 -21.59
C ASP A 185 -15.09 8.83 -20.74
N ASP A 186 -15.90 9.01 -19.70
CA ASP A 186 -15.83 10.18 -18.81
C ASP A 186 -14.56 10.18 -17.96
N ILE A 187 -14.18 9.02 -17.42
CA ILE A 187 -12.92 8.81 -16.69
C ILE A 187 -11.72 9.10 -17.60
N GLN A 188 -11.66 8.47 -18.78
CA GLN A 188 -10.54 8.65 -19.72
C GLN A 188 -10.43 10.11 -20.21
N LYS A 189 -11.55 10.80 -20.40
CA LYS A 189 -11.56 12.24 -20.72
C LYS A 189 -11.03 13.09 -19.58
N LEU A 190 -11.39 12.78 -18.33
CA LEU A 190 -10.95 13.55 -17.17
C LEU A 190 -9.48 13.30 -16.83
N ILE A 191 -9.01 12.06 -16.95
CA ILE A 191 -7.58 11.69 -16.80
C ILE A 191 -6.68 12.59 -17.65
N ARG A 192 -7.08 12.87 -18.90
CA ARG A 192 -6.31 13.74 -19.82
C ARG A 192 -6.24 15.21 -19.40
N LYS A 193 -7.06 15.63 -18.42
CA LYS A 193 -7.06 16.99 -17.88
C LYS A 193 -6.27 17.11 -16.58
N VAL A 194 -5.80 15.99 -16.01
CA VAL A 194 -5.02 16.01 -14.76
C VAL A 194 -3.54 16.23 -15.09
N GLU A 195 -2.99 17.31 -14.57
CA GLU A 195 -1.58 17.65 -14.62
C GLU A 195 -0.94 17.44 -13.25
N ILE A 196 0.22 16.78 -13.22
CA ILE A 196 0.99 16.60 -12.00
C ILE A 196 1.97 17.77 -11.85
N ALA A 197 1.78 18.57 -10.80
CA ALA A 197 2.70 19.63 -10.41
C ALA A 197 3.58 19.17 -9.25
N ILE A 198 4.86 19.58 -9.25
CA ILE A 198 5.78 19.29 -8.16
C ILE A 198 5.68 20.38 -7.10
N GLY A 199 5.32 19.99 -5.88
CA GLY A 199 5.39 20.83 -4.68
C GLY A 199 6.78 20.82 -4.05
N PRO A 200 7.03 21.67 -3.03
CA PRO A 200 8.27 21.62 -2.28
C PRO A 200 8.39 20.29 -1.51
N ASP A 201 9.57 19.67 -1.55
CA ASP A 201 9.91 18.53 -0.70
C ASP A 201 10.43 19.09 0.64
N ASP A 202 9.52 19.42 1.55
CA ASP A 202 9.81 20.18 2.78
C ASP A 202 9.19 19.56 4.05
N ASP A 203 8.76 18.30 4.01
CA ASP A 203 8.24 17.63 5.21
C ASP A 203 9.38 17.39 6.23
N PRO A 204 9.33 17.97 7.44
CA PRO A 204 10.38 17.79 8.45
C PRO A 204 10.53 16.33 8.91
N SER A 205 9.45 15.55 8.85
CA SER A 205 9.43 14.13 9.23
C SER A 205 9.87 13.20 8.09
N TYR A 206 9.83 13.70 6.86
CA TYR A 206 10.28 12.98 5.68
C TYR A 206 10.89 13.96 4.68
N PRO A 207 12.16 14.36 4.86
CA PRO A 207 12.79 15.45 4.11
C PRO A 207 12.87 15.27 2.59
N VAL A 208 12.46 14.11 2.07
CA VAL A 208 12.39 13.76 0.65
C VAL A 208 10.94 13.63 0.16
N GLY A 209 9.99 14.21 0.88
CA GLY A 209 8.58 14.27 0.53
C GLY A 209 7.96 15.63 0.86
N ALA A 210 6.81 15.89 0.24
CA ALA A 210 6.05 17.10 0.44
C ALA A 210 5.22 17.00 1.73
N ARG A 211 5.15 18.11 2.47
CA ARG A 211 4.40 18.17 3.73
C ARG A 211 2.90 17.89 3.57
N PHE A 212 2.34 18.21 2.41
CA PHE A 212 0.96 17.93 2.03
C PHE A 212 0.84 17.80 0.51
N ASP A 213 -0.30 17.28 0.04
CA ASP A 213 -0.70 17.33 -1.38
C ASP A 213 -1.96 18.20 -1.52
N THR A 214 -2.16 18.82 -2.69
CA THR A 214 -3.40 19.57 -3.03
C THR A 214 -3.91 19.22 -4.42
N VAL A 215 -5.21 19.38 -4.64
CA VAL A 215 -5.85 19.31 -5.95
C VAL A 215 -6.54 20.64 -6.23
N GLU A 216 -6.32 21.18 -7.42
CA GLU A 216 -6.97 22.39 -7.90
C GLU A 216 -7.69 22.11 -9.22
N ILE A 217 -8.93 22.57 -9.32
CA ILE A 217 -9.76 22.49 -10.52
C ILE A 217 -9.83 23.88 -11.12
N VAL A 218 -9.49 23.99 -12.40
CA VAL A 218 -9.70 25.19 -13.22
C VAL A 218 -10.88 24.93 -14.13
N HIS A 219 -11.92 25.74 -14.04
CA HIS A 219 -13.10 25.65 -14.91
C HIS A 219 -12.88 26.43 -16.21
N LYS A 220 -13.69 26.13 -17.23
CA LYS A 220 -13.70 26.78 -18.56
C LYS A 220 -13.95 28.28 -18.52
N ASP A 221 -14.64 28.76 -17.48
CA ASP A 221 -14.89 30.19 -17.25
C ASP A 221 -13.72 30.89 -16.53
N GLY A 222 -12.65 30.16 -16.21
CA GLY A 222 -11.46 30.64 -15.51
C GLY A 222 -11.59 30.60 -13.97
N SER A 223 -12.76 30.27 -13.43
CA SER A 223 -12.93 30.11 -11.98
C SER A 223 -12.12 28.91 -11.46
N ARG A 224 -11.66 28.99 -10.21
CA ARG A 224 -10.78 27.99 -9.59
C ARG A 224 -11.40 27.47 -8.31
N LEU A 225 -11.21 26.18 -8.07
CA LEU A 225 -11.58 25.51 -6.84
C LEU A 225 -10.39 24.67 -6.34
N THR A 226 -9.94 24.92 -5.12
CA THR A 226 -8.74 24.29 -4.56
C THR A 226 -9.09 23.55 -3.28
N SER A 227 -8.60 22.33 -3.14
CA SER A 227 -8.77 21.55 -1.92
C SER A 227 -8.02 22.18 -0.75
N GLU A 228 -8.45 21.90 0.47
CA GLU A 228 -7.58 22.09 1.62
C GLU A 228 -6.30 21.23 1.49
N PRO A 229 -5.16 21.67 2.05
CA PRO A 229 -3.95 20.87 2.10
C PRO A 229 -4.14 19.56 2.86
N VAL A 230 -3.90 18.42 2.20
CA VAL A 230 -3.98 17.11 2.86
C VAL A 230 -2.60 16.73 3.36
N TYR A 231 -2.38 16.86 4.68
CA TYR A 231 -1.11 16.51 5.33
C TYR A 231 -0.94 15.01 5.52
N ARG A 232 -2.02 14.36 5.99
CA ARG A 232 -2.11 12.93 6.29
C ARG A 232 -3.40 12.39 5.70
N PHE A 233 -3.30 11.42 4.80
CA PHE A 233 -4.47 10.81 4.20
C PHE A 233 -5.29 10.06 5.26
N ARG A 234 -6.60 9.89 5.03
CA ARG A 234 -7.48 9.09 5.88
C ARG A 234 -6.94 7.67 5.99
N GLY A 235 -6.80 7.13 7.18
CA GLY A 235 -6.16 5.83 7.42
C GLY A 235 -4.65 5.89 7.64
N HIS A 236 -4.02 7.05 7.55
CA HIS A 236 -2.69 7.27 8.11
C HIS A 236 -2.70 7.07 9.63
N GLY A 237 -1.59 6.67 10.25
CA GLY A 237 -1.50 6.44 11.71
C GLY A 237 -1.89 7.64 12.57
N GLU A 238 -1.62 8.86 12.07
CA GLU A 238 -2.01 10.15 12.69
C GLU A 238 -3.41 10.66 12.25
N ASN A 239 -4.02 10.05 11.25
CA ASN A 239 -5.37 10.36 10.77
C ASN A 239 -6.15 9.06 10.50
N PRO A 240 -6.37 8.21 11.52
CA PRO A 240 -6.86 6.85 11.31
C PRO A 240 -8.28 6.82 10.75
N MET A 241 -8.64 5.72 10.09
CA MET A 241 -10.04 5.41 9.82
C MET A 241 -10.74 5.04 11.13
N ASN A 242 -11.97 5.51 11.30
CA ASN A 242 -12.81 5.04 12.41
C ASN A 242 -13.29 3.60 12.15
N GLU A 243 -13.92 2.98 13.15
CA GLU A 243 -14.33 1.58 13.06
C GLU A 243 -15.36 1.33 11.95
N THR A 244 -16.28 2.27 11.72
CA THR A 244 -17.24 2.21 10.61
C THR A 244 -16.53 2.18 9.26
N GLN A 245 -15.58 3.09 9.03
CA GLN A 245 -14.81 3.16 7.80
C GLN A 245 -13.94 1.90 7.58
N LEU A 246 -13.36 1.36 8.66
CA LEU A 246 -12.62 0.10 8.60
C LEU A 246 -13.54 -1.08 8.24
N LYS A 247 -14.75 -1.12 8.79
CA LYS A 247 -15.76 -2.14 8.48
C LYS A 247 -16.24 -2.02 7.03
N GLU A 248 -16.58 -0.82 6.56
CA GLU A 248 -16.98 -0.56 5.18
C GLU A 248 -15.89 -0.99 4.19
N LYS A 249 -14.63 -0.62 4.47
CA LYS A 249 -13.49 -1.08 3.68
C LYS A 249 -13.40 -2.61 3.69
N PHE A 250 -13.45 -3.22 4.87
CA PHE A 250 -13.36 -4.68 5.01
C PHE A 250 -14.46 -5.39 4.21
N ASP A 251 -15.69 -4.89 4.31
CA ASP A 251 -16.85 -5.41 3.60
C ASP A 251 -16.67 -5.29 2.09
N SER A 252 -16.23 -4.13 1.59
CA SER A 252 -15.97 -3.94 0.15
C SER A 252 -14.94 -4.93 -0.40
N CYS A 253 -13.99 -5.37 0.43
CA CYS A 253 -12.96 -6.35 0.05
C CYS A 253 -13.42 -7.80 0.16
N THR A 254 -14.45 -8.10 0.96
CA THR A 254 -14.77 -9.49 1.36
C THR A 254 -16.15 -9.93 0.91
N GLN A 255 -17.17 -9.09 1.02
CA GLN A 255 -18.55 -9.44 0.67
C GLN A 255 -18.72 -9.96 -0.77
N PRO A 256 -18.04 -9.40 -1.80
CA PRO A 256 -18.13 -9.94 -3.17
C PRO A 256 -17.66 -11.40 -3.30
N HIS A 257 -16.86 -11.89 -2.36
CA HIS A 257 -16.24 -13.22 -2.42
C HIS A 257 -16.85 -14.24 -1.44
N ILE A 258 -17.24 -13.80 -0.24
CA ILE A 258 -17.73 -14.70 0.83
C ILE A 258 -19.15 -14.38 1.30
N GLY A 259 -19.77 -13.32 0.77
CA GLY A 259 -21.08 -12.84 1.17
C GLY A 259 -21.08 -12.08 2.51
N GLU A 260 -22.15 -11.30 2.73
CA GLU A 260 -22.29 -10.41 3.88
C GLU A 260 -22.19 -11.13 5.24
N ASN A 261 -22.88 -12.26 5.39
CA ASN A 261 -22.90 -13.00 6.66
C ASN A 261 -21.51 -13.52 7.05
N GLN A 262 -20.76 -14.11 6.11
CA GLN A 262 -19.41 -14.61 6.41
C GLN A 262 -18.42 -13.47 6.63
N ALA A 263 -18.52 -12.38 5.85
CA ALA A 263 -17.72 -11.18 6.05
C ALA A 263 -17.94 -10.58 7.45
N GLY A 264 -19.20 -10.46 7.89
CA GLY A 264 -19.54 -9.99 9.22
C GLY A 264 -18.96 -10.88 10.33
N SER A 265 -19.05 -12.20 10.20
CA SER A 265 -18.44 -13.14 11.16
C SER A 265 -16.91 -13.06 11.16
N LEU A 266 -16.27 -12.96 9.98
CA LEU A 266 -14.81 -12.82 9.91
C LEU A 266 -14.33 -11.52 10.55
N PHE A 267 -14.99 -10.41 10.25
CA PHE A 267 -14.63 -9.13 10.84
C PHE A 267 -14.64 -9.22 12.36
N LYS A 268 -15.72 -9.75 12.95
CA LYS A 268 -15.83 -9.96 14.40
C LYS A 268 -14.71 -10.84 14.95
N ALA A 269 -14.39 -11.94 14.27
CA ALA A 269 -13.34 -12.87 14.71
C ALA A 269 -11.94 -12.25 14.66
N VAL A 270 -11.59 -11.53 13.57
CA VAL A 270 -10.29 -10.85 13.43
C VAL A 270 -10.15 -9.70 14.43
N ARG A 271 -11.24 -8.98 14.74
CA ARG A 271 -11.22 -7.95 15.80
C ARG A 271 -11.00 -8.55 17.19
N ASN A 272 -11.33 -9.82 17.39
CA ASN A 272 -11.11 -10.57 18.62
C ASN A 272 -9.91 -11.52 18.56
N LEU A 273 -8.97 -11.32 17.62
CA LEU A 273 -7.88 -12.25 17.32
C LEU A 273 -7.06 -12.66 18.55
N ALA A 274 -6.78 -11.73 19.45
CA ALA A 274 -5.98 -11.98 20.67
C ALA A 274 -6.64 -12.96 21.65
N ASN A 275 -7.97 -13.11 21.57
CA ASN A 275 -8.75 -13.99 22.44
C ASN A 275 -9.17 -15.30 21.74
N LEU A 276 -8.76 -15.51 20.49
CA LEU A 276 -9.00 -16.79 19.81
C LEU A 276 -8.07 -17.86 20.38
N SER A 277 -8.61 -19.06 20.57
CA SER A 277 -7.82 -20.21 21.03
C SER A 277 -6.94 -20.76 19.91
N SER A 278 -7.37 -20.60 18.67
CA SER A 278 -6.66 -21.07 17.48
C SER A 278 -6.88 -20.16 16.28
N VAL A 279 -5.87 -20.04 15.41
CA VAL A 279 -6.04 -19.37 14.10
C VAL A 279 -7.04 -20.10 13.20
N PHE A 280 -7.27 -21.40 13.45
CA PHE A 280 -8.28 -22.20 12.77
C PHE A 280 -9.72 -21.83 13.14
N ASP A 281 -9.90 -20.99 14.16
CA ASP A 281 -11.22 -20.49 14.58
C ASP A 281 -11.67 -19.28 13.74
N LEU A 282 -10.80 -18.75 12.84
CA LEU A 282 -11.17 -17.70 11.92
C LEU A 282 -12.13 -18.24 10.84
N PRO A 283 -13.30 -17.62 10.64
CA PRO A 283 -14.37 -18.16 9.79
C PRO A 283 -14.15 -17.95 8.28
N THR A 284 -12.90 -17.95 7.80
CA THR A 284 -12.61 -17.81 6.36
C THR A 284 -11.73 -18.88 5.77
N LEU A 285 -12.03 -19.11 4.49
CA LEU A 285 -11.61 -20.22 3.65
C LEU A 285 -12.21 -21.53 4.09
N ASN A 286 -12.85 -22.19 3.11
CA ASN A 286 -13.31 -23.56 3.16
C ASN A 286 -12.14 -24.53 3.45
N TRP A 287 -11.65 -24.55 4.69
CA TRP A 287 -10.92 -25.70 5.21
C TRP A 287 -11.88 -26.84 5.64
N LYS A 288 -13.16 -26.74 5.24
CA LYS A 288 -14.04 -27.90 5.12
C LYS A 288 -13.85 -28.46 3.71
N HIS A 289 -13.34 -29.71 3.66
CA HIS A 289 -12.91 -30.51 2.49
C HIS A 289 -11.45 -30.24 2.06
N GLU A 290 -10.43 -30.78 2.73
CA GLU A 290 -9.78 -32.03 2.29
C GLU A 290 -8.84 -32.62 3.37
N ARG A 291 -9.29 -32.77 4.62
CA ARG A 291 -8.86 -33.96 5.38
C ARG A 291 -9.69 -35.16 4.91
N ARG A 292 -9.49 -35.55 3.65
CA ARG A 292 -9.75 -36.93 3.22
C ARG A 292 -8.70 -37.78 3.93
N ARG A 293 -9.18 -38.69 4.77
CA ARG A 293 -8.60 -39.99 5.16
C ARG A 293 -7.13 -40.03 5.52
#